data_AF-A0A8T4UFW5-F1
#
_entry.id   AF-A0A8T4UFW5-F1
#
_cell.length_a   1.000
_cell.length_b   1.000
_cell.length_c   1.000
_cell.angle_alpha   90.00
_cell.angle_beta   90.00
_cell.angle_gamma   90.00
#
_symmetry.space_group_name_H-M   'P 1'
#
loop_
_entity.id
_entity.type
_entity.pdbx_description
1 polymer ?
#
loop_
_entity_poly.entity_id
_entity_poly.type
_entity_poly.pdbx_seq_one_letter_code
_entity_poly.pdbx_strand_id
1 'polypeptide(L)' 'MRQNQTESERILWEEIRCKKLGFKFRRQCIITGWIVDFYCSELRLVIEVDGDYHKDRTEEEIKQLLFSIDKN' A
#
# COMPACT_ATOMS: atom_id res chain seq x y z
N MET A 1 8.66 10.58 -7.17
CA MET A 1 8.27 9.23 -7.66
C MET A 1 9.33 8.26 -7.18
N ARG A 2 9.00 7.28 -6.32
CA ARG A 2 9.97 6.27 -5.87
C ARG A 2 10.43 5.49 -7.10
N GLN A 3 11.71 5.59 -7.44
CA GLN A 3 12.18 5.17 -8.76
C GLN A 3 12.38 3.66 -8.91
N ASN A 4 12.41 2.87 -7.83
CA ASN A 4 12.51 1.41 -7.93
C ASN A 4 11.65 0.74 -6.85
N GLN A 5 10.86 -0.25 -7.27
CA GLN A 5 10.23 -1.20 -6.34
C GLN A 5 11.31 -2.11 -5.77
N THR A 6 11.18 -2.53 -4.52
CA THR A 6 11.97 -3.65 -4.00
C THR A 6 11.64 -4.94 -4.77
N GLU A 7 12.53 -5.93 -4.72
CA GLU A 7 12.26 -7.22 -5.35
C GLU A 7 11.01 -7.89 -4.77
N SER A 8 10.80 -7.78 -3.46
CA SER A 8 9.61 -8.27 -2.76
C SER A 8 8.33 -7.57 -3.24
N GLU A 9 8.35 -6.24 -3.37
CA GLU A 9 7.24 -5.49 -3.97
C GLU A 9 6.98 -5.91 -5.42
N ARG A 10 8.03 -6.14 -6.21
CA ARG A 10 7.90 -6.57 -7.61
C ARG A 10 7.23 -7.93 -7.71
N ILE A 11 7.66 -8.89 -6.90
CA ILE A 11 7.06 -10.24 -6.85
C ILE A 11 5.60 -10.14 -6.44
N LEU A 12 5.28 -9.42 -5.36
CA LEU A 12 3.91 -9.27 -4.90
C LEU A 12 3.03 -8.59 -5.96
N TRP A 13 3.55 -7.56 -6.64
CA TRP A 13 2.82 -6.86 -7.69
C TRP A 13 2.43 -7.79 -8.84
N GLU A 14 3.33 -8.69 -9.27
CA GLU A 14 3.01 -9.66 -10.31
C GLU A 14 1.88 -10.61 -9.90
N GLU A 15 1.74 -10.94 -8.63
CA GLU A 15 0.67 -11.81 -8.12
C GLU A 15 -0.69 -11.12 -7.98
N ILE A 16 -0.73 -9.81 -7.70
CA ILE A 16 -1.98 -9.10 -7.39
C ILE A 16 -2.47 -8.15 -8.50
N ARG A 17 -1.62 -7.83 -9.49
CA ARG A 17 -1.99 -6.95 -10.62
C ARG A 17 -3.09 -7.55 -11.49
N CYS A 18 -3.67 -6.70 -12.34
CA CYS A 18 -4.64 -7.10 -13.37
C CYS A 18 -5.87 -7.86 -12.81
N LYS A 19 -6.25 -7.61 -11.54
CA LYS A 19 -7.34 -8.30 -10.86
C LYS A 19 -7.18 -9.82 -10.79
N LYS A 20 -5.94 -10.33 -10.69
CA LYS A 20 -5.68 -11.77 -10.49
C LYS A 20 -6.42 -12.37 -9.28
N LEU A 21 -6.63 -11.55 -8.24
CA LEU A 21 -7.38 -11.93 -7.03
C LEU A 21 -8.85 -11.47 -7.05
N GLY A 22 -9.40 -11.10 -8.21
CA GLY A 22 -10.75 -10.56 -8.33
C GLY A 22 -10.89 -9.06 -7.99
N PHE A 23 -9.96 -8.51 -7.21
CA PHE A 23 -9.97 -7.10 -6.78
C PHE A 23 -8.90 -6.26 -7.47
N LYS A 24 -9.16 -4.96 -7.64
CA LYS A 24 -8.17 -4.03 -8.20
C LYS A 24 -7.21 -3.55 -7.12
N PHE A 25 -5.94 -3.94 -7.26
CA PHE A 25 -4.83 -3.37 -6.51
C PHE A 25 -4.16 -2.24 -7.30
N ARG A 26 -3.75 -1.21 -6.58
CA ARG A 26 -2.89 -0.12 -7.07
C ARG A 26 -1.59 -0.15 -6.29
N ARG A 27 -0.47 0.19 -6.92
CA ARG A 27 0.85 0.25 -6.28
C ARG A 27 1.29 1.70 -6.03
N GLN A 28 2.13 1.93 -5.03
CA GLN A 28 2.72 3.24 -4.67
C GLN A 28 1.67 4.36 -4.58
N CYS A 29 0.61 4.12 -3.82
CA CYS A 29 -0.51 5.05 -3.71
C CYS A 29 -0.25 6.12 -2.66
N ILE A 30 -0.63 7.36 -2.95
CA ILE A 30 -0.64 8.42 -1.94
C ILE A 30 -1.99 8.39 -1.23
N ILE A 31 -1.97 8.19 0.09
CA ILE A 31 -3.13 8.27 0.98
C ILE A 31 -2.79 9.25 2.09
N THR A 32 -3.48 10.41 2.09
CA THR A 32 -3.32 11.45 3.12
C THR A 32 -1.86 11.85 3.39
N GLY A 33 -1.09 12.04 2.32
CA GLY A 33 0.33 12.43 2.40
C GLY A 33 1.32 11.28 2.59
N TRP A 34 0.84 10.05 2.82
CA TRP A 34 1.65 8.85 2.94
C TRP A 34 1.70 8.07 1.64
N ILE A 35 2.87 7.52 1.30
CA ILE A 35 3.00 6.60 0.16
C ILE A 35 2.92 5.17 0.71
N VAL A 36 1.88 4.45 0.31
CA VAL A 36 1.69 3.03 0.62
C VAL A 36 2.08 2.16 -0.57
N ASP A 37 2.65 0.99 -0.32
CA ASP A 37 3.14 0.11 -1.38
C ASP A 37 2.02 -0.43 -2.24
N PHE A 38 0.93 -0.92 -1.61
CA PHE A 38 -0.28 -1.35 -2.32
C PHE A 38 -1.57 -0.94 -1.61
N TYR A 39 -2.59 -0.64 -2.41
CA TYR A 39 -3.93 -0.29 -1.93
C TYR A 39 -5.03 -0.94 -2.77
N CYS A 40 -6.03 -1.51 -2.10
CA CYS A 40 -7.27 -1.97 -2.69
C CYS A 40 -8.46 -1.23 -2.05
N SER A 41 -9.12 -0.38 -2.83
CA SER A 41 -10.29 0.38 -2.36
C SER A 41 -11.50 -0.51 -2.09
N GLU A 42 -11.67 -1.59 -2.86
CA GLU A 42 -12.79 -2.51 -2.72
C GLU A 42 -12.75 -3.25 -1.36
N LEU A 43 -11.54 -3.55 -0.88
CA LEU A 43 -11.30 -4.24 0.39
C LEU A 43 -10.94 -3.32 1.55
N ARG A 44 -10.81 -2.00 1.30
CA ARG A 44 -10.24 -1.04 2.26
C ARG A 44 -8.92 -1.55 2.87
N LEU A 45 -8.08 -2.12 2.01
CA LEU A 45 -6.87 -2.84 2.42
C LEU A 45 -5.62 -2.11 1.92
N VAL A 46 -4.74 -1.78 2.84
CA VAL A 46 -3.35 -1.39 2.55
C VAL A 46 -2.43 -2.59 2.84
N ILE A 47 -1.49 -2.82 1.92
CA ILE A 47 -0.42 -3.80 2.11
C ILE A 47 0.89 -3.03 2.00
N GLU A 48 1.70 -3.08 3.05
CA GLU A 48 3.08 -2.58 3.07
C GLU A 48 4.00 -3.79 3.10
N VAL A 49 4.98 -3.82 2.21
CA VAL A 49 6.00 -4.87 2.19
C VAL A 49 7.14 -4.38 3.06
N ASP A 50 7.62 -5.21 3.99
CA ASP A 50 8.68 -4.82 4.93
C ASP A 50 9.87 -4.17 4.20
N GLY A 51 10.03 -2.87 4.43
CA GLY A 51 11.07 -2.03 3.87
C GLY A 51 11.49 -0.99 4.90
N ASP A 52 12.73 -0.50 4.81
CA ASP A 52 13.30 0.37 5.85
C ASP A 52 12.49 1.66 6.08
N TYR A 53 11.72 2.11 5.10
CA TYR A 53 10.81 3.27 5.22
C TYR A 53 9.53 3.03 6.04
N HIS A 54 9.16 1.77 6.29
CA HIS A 54 7.93 1.41 7.00
C HIS A 54 8.17 0.99 8.45
N LYS A 55 9.41 0.65 8.81
CA LYS A 55 9.80 0.22 10.15
C LYS A 55 9.63 1.31 11.22
N ASP A 56 9.68 2.57 10.81
CA ASP A 56 9.67 3.71 11.73
C ASP A 56 8.30 4.43 11.80
N ARG A 57 7.22 3.85 11.27
CA ARG A 57 5.89 4.47 11.43
C ARG A 57 5.41 4.33 12.87
N THR A 58 5.00 5.47 13.43
CA THR A 58 4.34 5.55 14.74
C THR A 58 2.93 4.96 14.69
N GLU A 59 2.41 4.57 15.85
CA GLU A 59 1.01 4.13 15.95
C GLU A 59 0.03 5.20 15.49
N GLU A 60 0.33 6.47 15.78
CA GLU A 60 -0.48 7.62 15.37
C GLU A 60 -0.57 7.72 13.84
N GLU A 61 0.54 7.53 13.14
CA GLU A 61 0.58 7.54 11.67
C GLU A 61 -0.20 6.38 11.06
N ILE A 62 -0.12 5.19 11.66
CA ILE A 62 -0.93 4.03 11.27
C ILE A 62 -2.42 4.33 11.47
N LYS A 63 -2.80 4.90 12.62
CA LYS A 63 -4.20 5.27 12.92
C LYS A 63 -4.73 6.32 11.93
N GLN A 64 -3.92 7.33 11.58
CA GLN A 64 -4.28 8.34 10.58
C GLN A 64 -4.49 7.73 9.20
N LEU A 65 -3.62 6.79 8.80
CA LEU A 65 -3.74 6.07 7.54
C LEU A 65 -5.02 5.23 7.50
N LEU A 66 -5.30 4.45 8.55
CA LEU A 66 -6.51 3.65 8.67
C LEU A 66 -7.79 4.51 8.59
N PHE A 67 -7.84 5.60 9.36
CA PHE A 67 -8.98 6.51 9.33
C PHE A 67 -9.20 7.14 7.94
N SER A 68 -8.12 7.38 7.20
CA SER A 68 -8.20 7.94 5.85
C SER A 68 -8.76 6.94 4.83
N ILE A 69 -8.49 5.66 5.02
CA ILE A 69 -9.02 4.59 4.17
C ILE A 69 -10.54 4.46 4.37
N ASP A 70 -11.02 4.60 5.61
CA ASP A 70 -12.45 4.47 5.94
C ASP A 70 -13.33 5.61 5.41
N LYS A 71 -12.75 6.76 5.06
CA LYS A 71 -13.47 7.93 4.56
C LYS A 71 -13.54 8.05 3.03
N ASN A 72 -12.85 7.18 2.29
CA ASN A 72 -12.91 7.09 0.83
C ASN A 72 -13.81 5.93 0.38
#